data_AF-A0AAT9GBL3-F1
#
_entry.id   AF-A0AAT9GBL3-F1
#
_cell.length_a   1.000
_cell.length_b   1.000
_cell.length_c   1.000
_cell.angle_alpha   90.00
_cell.angle_beta   90.00
_cell.angle_gamma   90.00
#
_symmetry.space_group_name_H-M   'P 1'
#
loop_
_entity.id
_entity.type
_entity.pdbx_description
1 polymer ?
#
loop_
_entity_poly.entity_id
_entity_poly.type
_entity_poly.pdbx_seq_one_letter_code
_entity_poly.pdbx_strand_id
1 'polypeptide(L)'
;MQQELDCILGGVDKDNPSSLSKGLTVLEKFLNERKGTQDLKRVLSLHNNKGKLRIFQYIRNVFHSDETCCKEAERLLLAAGIKDFKGLDSEKHLLKSRTLWDNLILDQQAKLEVFLDEVGKAQDMNQLEQVVNEAIKSGIRFNFPHQGKLYGKMYEDKYNFMDCVMKRIKEISELEKNSKVASDIICKLVSKGAVWYVVDSMYVLNTLELEFEDHETNMIKAHGSCANLTLKFMEVVRGATNGKLKDAKMDNSTFYLEYSEDSIIDVAKITDGARSLGLTQGKIEYGRDIVKIGKSEVEIITENGIRHYTNLADNSNIVLTFSTSLGELEVNLYPDKQDKIIVEVSNKKEILEKFKNCKEELGENCSLGGYWVYDAIKQGYFERSGKLCQSFETISLSKKVSEGVKAAVKGLKCGDIVRVRSDVMKS
;
A
#
# COMPACT_ATOMS: atom_id res chain seq x y z
N MET A 1 30.29 -24.70 -8.65
CA MET A 1 28.90 -25.23 -8.65
C MET A 1 27.84 -24.19 -9.04
N GLN A 2 27.63 -23.08 -8.33
CA GLN A 2 26.66 -22.05 -8.76
C GLN A 2 26.99 -21.51 -10.17
N GLN A 3 28.24 -21.13 -10.41
CA GLN A 3 28.70 -20.66 -11.73
C GLN A 3 28.50 -21.70 -12.85
N GLU A 4 28.64 -22.99 -12.57
CA GLU A 4 28.39 -24.05 -13.56
C GLU A 4 26.89 -24.16 -13.90
N LEU A 5 26.03 -24.08 -12.88
CA LEU A 5 24.58 -24.07 -13.07
C LEU A 5 24.13 -22.82 -13.85
N ASP A 6 24.74 -21.67 -13.58
CA ASP A 6 24.50 -20.42 -14.30
C ASP A 6 24.98 -20.51 -15.77
N CYS A 7 26.12 -21.17 -16.03
CA CYS A 7 26.60 -21.42 -17.39
C CYS A 7 25.68 -22.38 -18.17
N ILE A 8 25.20 -23.46 -17.52
CA ILE A 8 24.27 -24.42 -18.14
C ILE A 8 22.97 -23.70 -18.55
N LEU A 9 22.40 -22.93 -17.64
CA LEU A 9 21.11 -22.27 -17.83
C LEU A 9 21.24 -20.99 -18.69
N GLY A 10 22.40 -20.34 -18.69
CA GLY A 10 22.72 -19.19 -19.54
C GLY A 10 23.04 -19.57 -20.99
N GLY A 11 23.39 -20.83 -21.25
CA GLY A 11 23.63 -21.36 -22.60
C GLY A 11 22.35 -21.83 -23.32
N VAL A 12 21.19 -21.75 -22.68
CA VAL A 12 19.90 -22.15 -23.26
C VAL A 12 19.30 -20.99 -24.04
N ASP A 13 19.07 -21.22 -25.33
CA ASP A 13 18.31 -20.32 -26.18
C ASP A 13 16.82 -20.55 -25.92
N LYS A 14 16.17 -19.55 -25.33
CA LYS A 14 14.80 -19.65 -24.81
C LYS A 14 13.76 -19.66 -25.92
N ASP A 15 14.09 -19.19 -27.12
CA ASP A 15 13.15 -19.12 -28.23
C ASP A 15 13.25 -20.32 -29.18
N ASN A 16 14.17 -21.26 -28.88
CA ASN A 16 14.43 -22.43 -29.69
C ASN A 16 14.09 -23.73 -28.93
N PRO A 17 13.01 -24.44 -29.30
CA PRO A 17 12.59 -25.69 -28.66
C PRO A 17 13.67 -26.78 -28.59
N SER A 18 14.54 -26.87 -29.61
CA SER A 18 15.66 -27.81 -29.60
C SER A 18 16.74 -27.45 -28.57
N SER A 19 16.92 -26.15 -28.30
CA SER A 19 17.85 -25.64 -27.30
C SER A 19 17.29 -25.82 -25.89
N LEU A 20 15.99 -25.63 -25.69
CA LEU A 20 15.28 -25.95 -24.44
C LEU A 20 15.42 -27.43 -24.10
N SER A 21 15.10 -28.33 -25.04
CA SER A 21 15.23 -29.78 -24.83
C SER A 21 16.67 -30.18 -24.47
N LYS A 22 17.66 -29.63 -25.18
CA LYS A 22 19.09 -29.86 -24.88
C LYS A 22 19.49 -29.32 -23.50
N GLY A 23 19.03 -28.12 -23.15
CA GLY A 23 19.25 -27.50 -21.84
C GLY A 23 18.68 -28.33 -20.70
N LEU A 24 17.50 -28.93 -20.91
CA LEU A 24 16.87 -29.84 -19.96
C LEU A 24 17.70 -31.10 -19.74
N THR A 25 18.20 -31.72 -20.80
CA THR A 25 19.08 -32.91 -20.71
C THR A 25 20.39 -32.59 -19.97
N VAL A 26 20.97 -31.41 -20.20
CA VAL A 26 22.20 -30.99 -19.52
C VAL A 26 21.95 -30.70 -18.03
N LEU A 27 20.82 -30.07 -17.71
CA LEU A 27 20.40 -29.83 -16.33
C LEU A 27 20.15 -31.15 -15.58
N GLU A 28 19.44 -32.10 -16.19
CA GLU A 28 19.20 -33.43 -15.62
C GLU A 28 20.53 -34.15 -15.31
N LYS A 29 21.47 -34.15 -16.26
CA LYS A 29 22.79 -34.75 -16.07
C LYS A 29 23.54 -34.08 -14.91
N PHE A 30 23.56 -32.75 -14.85
CA PHE A 30 24.21 -32.00 -13.77
C PHE A 30 23.62 -32.33 -12.39
N LEU A 31 22.29 -32.38 -12.28
CA LEU A 31 21.59 -32.69 -11.02
C LEU A 31 21.84 -34.14 -10.58
N ASN A 32 21.87 -35.08 -11.53
CA ASN A 32 22.11 -36.50 -11.24
C ASN A 32 23.57 -36.78 -10.84
N GLU A 33 24.56 -36.20 -11.51
CA GLU A 33 25.98 -36.37 -11.19
C GLU A 33 26.35 -35.84 -9.80
N ARG A 34 25.61 -34.85 -9.31
CA ARG A 34 25.88 -34.17 -8.03
C ARG A 34 24.85 -34.46 -6.95
N LYS A 35 23.98 -35.46 -7.20
CA LYS A 35 22.88 -35.83 -6.33
C LYS A 35 23.38 -36.19 -4.92
N GLY A 36 22.77 -35.58 -3.91
CA GLY A 36 23.10 -35.84 -2.50
C GLY A 36 24.32 -35.11 -1.95
N THR A 37 25.06 -34.36 -2.77
CA THR A 37 26.19 -33.54 -2.30
C THR A 37 25.71 -32.35 -1.44
N GLN A 38 26.51 -31.96 -0.44
CA GLN A 38 26.20 -30.80 0.42
C GLN A 38 26.23 -29.49 -0.37
N ASP A 39 27.12 -29.38 -1.35
CA ASP A 39 27.22 -28.19 -2.19
C ASP A 39 25.99 -28.00 -3.08
N LEU A 40 25.44 -29.10 -3.66
CA LEU A 40 24.21 -29.02 -4.44
C LEU A 40 23.03 -28.61 -3.55
N LYS A 41 22.93 -29.19 -2.35
CA LYS A 41 21.90 -28.78 -1.37
C LYS A 41 22.01 -27.30 -1.03
N ARG A 42 23.22 -26.77 -0.83
CA ARG A 42 23.46 -25.35 -0.51
C ARG A 42 23.04 -24.45 -1.66
N VAL A 43 23.42 -24.77 -2.89
CA VAL A 43 23.07 -24.02 -4.11
C VAL A 43 21.56 -24.01 -4.34
N LEU A 44 20.91 -25.17 -4.22
CA LEU A 44 19.47 -25.31 -4.43
C LEU A 44 18.63 -24.70 -3.30
N SER A 45 19.23 -24.42 -2.13
CA SER A 45 18.56 -23.79 -0.97
C SER A 45 18.78 -22.28 -0.90
N LEU A 46 19.35 -21.65 -1.93
CA LEU A 46 19.53 -20.20 -1.97
C LEU A 46 18.18 -19.50 -2.20
N HIS A 47 17.85 -18.61 -1.28
CA HIS A 47 16.64 -17.79 -1.35
C HIS A 47 16.94 -16.38 -1.85
N ASN A 48 15.97 -15.75 -2.49
CA ASN A 48 16.00 -14.32 -2.77
C ASN A 48 15.56 -13.51 -1.53
N ASN A 49 15.60 -12.19 -1.65
CA ASN A 49 15.16 -11.25 -0.61
C ASN A 49 13.67 -11.37 -0.22
N LYS A 50 12.85 -12.11 -0.99
CA LYS A 50 11.44 -12.43 -0.70
C LYS A 50 11.27 -13.83 -0.08
N GLY A 51 12.36 -14.50 0.30
CA GLY A 51 12.32 -15.86 0.87
C GLY A 51 11.88 -16.93 -0.13
N LYS A 52 11.93 -16.67 -1.44
CA LYS A 52 11.65 -17.66 -2.50
C LYS A 52 12.95 -18.26 -3.04
N LEU A 53 12.94 -19.54 -3.40
CA LEU A 53 14.10 -20.22 -3.97
C LEU A 53 14.50 -19.60 -5.32
N ARG A 54 15.75 -19.10 -5.40
CA ARG A 54 16.29 -18.43 -6.60
C ARG A 54 16.24 -19.34 -7.83
N ILE A 55 16.49 -20.63 -7.67
CA ILE A 55 16.61 -21.57 -8.79
C ILE A 55 15.27 -21.80 -9.50
N PHE A 56 14.13 -21.80 -8.79
CA PHE A 56 12.82 -21.90 -9.42
C PHE A 56 12.52 -20.69 -10.30
N GLN A 57 12.91 -19.49 -9.87
CA GLN A 57 12.75 -18.28 -10.68
C GLN A 57 13.62 -18.34 -11.95
N TYR A 58 14.82 -18.88 -11.83
CA TYR A 58 15.75 -19.00 -12.94
C TYR A 58 15.29 -20.04 -13.99
N ILE A 59 14.81 -21.20 -13.54
CA ILE A 59 14.21 -22.21 -14.43
C ILE A 59 12.95 -21.68 -15.11
N ARG A 60 12.05 -21.06 -14.35
CA ARG A 60 10.85 -20.44 -14.93
C ARG A 60 11.18 -19.37 -15.95
N ASN A 61 12.31 -18.69 -15.83
CA ASN A 61 12.79 -17.73 -16.82
C ASN A 61 13.35 -18.42 -18.08
N VAL A 62 14.17 -19.46 -17.91
CA VAL A 62 14.81 -20.15 -19.03
C VAL A 62 13.83 -20.94 -19.89
N PHE A 63 12.89 -21.65 -19.26
CA PHE A 63 11.97 -22.54 -19.96
C PHE A 63 10.56 -21.98 -20.16
N HIS A 64 10.33 -20.67 -19.94
CA HIS A 64 8.99 -20.06 -19.95
C HIS A 64 8.22 -20.23 -21.27
N SER A 65 8.94 -20.32 -22.39
CA SER A 65 8.41 -20.43 -23.75
C SER A 65 7.84 -21.82 -24.06
N ASP A 66 8.17 -22.83 -23.25
CA ASP A 66 7.65 -24.19 -23.35
C ASP A 66 7.23 -24.69 -21.96
N GLU A 67 5.91 -24.67 -21.72
CA GLU A 67 5.31 -25.08 -20.46
C GLU A 67 5.66 -26.54 -20.08
N THR A 68 5.87 -27.41 -21.07
CA THR A 68 6.25 -28.82 -20.85
C THR A 68 7.69 -28.90 -20.34
N CYS A 69 8.62 -28.21 -21.00
CA CYS A 69 10.01 -28.14 -20.56
C CYS A 69 10.13 -27.47 -19.18
N CYS A 70 9.34 -26.43 -18.91
CA CYS A 70 9.34 -25.76 -17.61
C CYS A 70 8.88 -26.69 -16.48
N LYS A 71 7.76 -27.40 -16.65
CA LYS A 71 7.26 -28.37 -15.66
C LYS A 71 8.24 -29.52 -15.43
N GLU A 72 8.90 -29.98 -16.49
CA GLU A 72 9.87 -31.05 -16.40
C GLU A 72 11.15 -30.61 -15.66
N ALA A 73 11.61 -29.38 -15.91
CA ALA A 73 12.74 -28.80 -15.19
C ALA A 73 12.43 -28.60 -13.69
N GLU A 74 11.21 -28.19 -13.35
CA GLU A 74 10.75 -28.13 -11.95
C GLU A 74 10.70 -29.52 -11.31
N ARG A 75 10.22 -30.55 -12.04
CA ARG A 75 10.20 -31.95 -11.58
C ARG A 75 11.61 -32.45 -11.24
N LEU A 76 12.60 -32.14 -12.07
CA LEU A 76 14.00 -32.50 -11.85
C LEU A 76 14.58 -31.86 -10.58
N LEU A 77 14.25 -30.60 -10.32
CA LEU A 77 14.66 -29.91 -9.09
C LEU A 77 14.04 -30.52 -7.82
N LEU A 78 12.76 -30.89 -7.87
CA LEU A 78 12.08 -31.58 -6.76
C LEU A 78 12.72 -32.95 -6.49
N ALA A 79 13.03 -33.70 -7.56
CA ALA A 79 13.71 -34.98 -7.47
C ALA A 79 15.15 -34.86 -6.92
N ALA A 80 15.79 -33.70 -7.08
CA ALA A 80 17.08 -33.37 -6.48
C ALA A 80 17.00 -33.00 -4.99
N GLY A 81 15.80 -33.02 -4.39
CA GLY A 81 15.58 -32.86 -2.95
C GLY A 81 15.14 -31.46 -2.51
N ILE A 82 14.68 -30.62 -3.44
CA ILE A 82 14.08 -29.32 -3.09
C ILE A 82 12.69 -29.53 -2.48
N LYS A 83 12.47 -28.96 -1.29
CA LYS A 83 11.14 -28.87 -0.68
C LYS A 83 10.48 -27.58 -1.15
N ASP A 84 9.52 -27.69 -2.06
CA ASP A 84 8.82 -26.55 -2.64
C ASP A 84 8.00 -25.76 -1.61
N PHE A 85 8.07 -24.43 -1.68
CA PHE A 85 7.07 -23.55 -1.10
C PHE A 85 6.09 -23.20 -2.22
N LYS A 86 4.98 -23.95 -2.29
CA LYS A 86 3.91 -23.75 -3.29
C LYS A 86 3.44 -22.30 -3.31
N GLY A 87 3.89 -21.53 -4.30
CA GLY A 87 3.25 -20.31 -4.73
C GLY A 87 2.30 -20.62 -5.88
N LEU A 88 1.04 -20.90 -5.57
CA LEU A 88 -0.05 -20.68 -6.52
C LEU A 88 -0.31 -19.17 -6.51
N ASP A 89 -0.34 -18.53 -7.67
CA ASP A 89 -1.22 -17.38 -7.92
C ASP A 89 -1.33 -17.20 -9.44
N SER A 90 -2.37 -17.82 -9.98
CA SER A 90 -2.97 -17.43 -11.25
C SER A 90 -4.21 -16.59 -10.90
N GLU A 91 -4.02 -15.31 -10.58
CA GLU A 91 -5.13 -14.37 -10.35
C GLU A 91 -5.67 -13.85 -11.70
N LYS A 92 -6.56 -14.64 -12.32
CA LYS A 92 -7.67 -14.07 -13.08
C LYS A 92 -8.87 -14.09 -12.17
N HIS A 93 -9.07 -12.99 -11.45
CA HIS A 93 -10.30 -12.44 -10.88
C HIS A 93 -9.84 -11.48 -9.78
N LEU A 94 -10.00 -10.17 -9.98
CA LEU A 94 -9.85 -9.15 -8.93
C LEU A 94 -10.84 -9.47 -7.81
N LEU A 95 -10.43 -10.32 -6.87
CA LEU A 95 -11.06 -10.47 -5.57
C LEU A 95 -10.73 -9.20 -4.79
N LYS A 96 -11.77 -8.45 -4.41
CA LYS A 96 -11.69 -7.43 -3.36
C LYS A 96 -10.85 -8.03 -2.21
N SER A 97 -9.67 -7.49 -1.94
CA SER A 97 -8.82 -7.99 -0.86
C SER A 97 -9.62 -8.00 0.45
N ARG A 98 -9.50 -9.09 1.22
CA ARG A 98 -10.24 -9.32 2.48
C ARG A 98 -9.74 -8.44 3.65
N THR A 99 -8.64 -7.71 3.49
CA THR A 99 -8.00 -6.87 4.52
C THR A 99 -8.02 -5.40 4.10
N LEU A 100 -8.26 -4.48 5.04
CA LEU A 100 -8.28 -3.04 4.80
C LEU A 100 -6.87 -2.50 4.50
N TRP A 101 -5.82 -3.15 5.02
CA TRP A 101 -4.43 -2.74 4.82
C TRP A 101 -3.93 -2.89 3.38
N ASP A 102 -4.36 -3.94 2.67
CA ASP A 102 -3.88 -4.21 1.30
C ASP A 102 -4.64 -3.39 0.24
N ASN A 103 -5.58 -2.54 0.66
CA ASN A 103 -6.36 -1.64 -0.19
C ASN A 103 -6.04 -0.17 0.14
N LEU A 104 -6.00 0.68 -0.89
CA LEU A 104 -6.16 2.13 -0.73
C LEU A 104 -7.63 2.49 -0.97
N ILE A 105 -8.14 3.48 -0.24
CA ILE A 105 -9.40 4.15 -0.62
C ILE A 105 -9.14 5.06 -1.82
N LEU A 106 -10.20 5.41 -2.56
CA LEU A 106 -10.10 6.19 -3.81
C LEU A 106 -9.29 7.47 -3.64
N ASP A 107 -9.47 8.21 -2.55
CA ASP A 107 -8.76 9.48 -2.33
C ASP A 107 -7.25 9.27 -2.10
N GLN A 108 -6.86 8.23 -1.36
CA GLN A 108 -5.44 7.88 -1.18
C GLN A 108 -4.81 7.39 -2.48
N GLN A 109 -5.56 6.62 -3.27
CA GLN A 109 -5.11 6.17 -4.57
C GLN A 109 -4.92 7.35 -5.52
N ALA A 110 -5.90 8.25 -5.61
CA ALA A 110 -5.80 9.46 -6.43
C ALA A 110 -4.61 10.34 -5.98
N LYS A 111 -4.41 10.50 -4.68
CA LYS A 111 -3.28 11.27 -4.13
C LYS A 111 -1.94 10.63 -4.48
N LEU A 112 -1.82 9.30 -4.35
CA LEU A 112 -0.62 8.57 -4.78
C LEU A 112 -0.40 8.75 -6.29
N GLU A 113 -1.44 8.61 -7.11
CA GLU A 113 -1.36 8.80 -8.58
C GLU A 113 -0.88 10.21 -8.96
N VAL A 114 -1.35 11.26 -8.28
CA VAL A 114 -0.87 12.63 -8.46
C VAL A 114 0.64 12.72 -8.21
N PHE A 115 1.13 12.18 -7.09
CA PHE A 115 2.56 12.23 -6.79
C PHE A 115 3.41 11.37 -7.74
N LEU A 116 2.89 10.24 -8.21
CA LEU A 116 3.56 9.43 -9.23
C LEU A 116 3.69 10.20 -10.56
N ASP A 117 2.67 10.95 -10.96
CA ASP A 117 2.68 11.81 -12.14
C ASP A 117 3.61 13.03 -11.98
N GLU A 118 3.59 13.69 -10.81
CA GLU A 118 4.49 14.81 -10.50
C GLU A 118 5.97 14.39 -10.52
N VAL A 119 6.29 13.20 -9.97
CA VAL A 119 7.64 12.62 -10.08
C VAL A 119 8.03 12.47 -11.55
N GLY A 120 7.13 11.97 -12.40
CA GLY A 120 7.38 11.83 -13.84
C GLY A 120 7.63 13.16 -14.57
N LYS A 121 7.06 14.26 -14.07
CA LYS A 121 7.16 15.60 -14.66
C LYS A 121 8.37 16.42 -14.18
N ALA A 122 8.94 16.09 -13.02
CA ALA A 122 10.04 16.85 -12.42
C ALA A 122 11.23 16.97 -13.38
N GLN A 123 11.61 18.18 -13.78
CA GLN A 123 12.61 18.40 -14.84
C GLN A 123 14.06 18.28 -14.36
N ASP A 124 14.29 18.55 -13.07
CA ASP A 124 15.61 18.56 -12.44
C ASP A 124 15.54 17.98 -11.01
N MET A 125 16.71 17.78 -10.39
CA MET A 125 16.80 17.15 -9.06
C MET A 125 16.19 18.00 -7.94
N ASN A 126 16.18 19.34 -8.07
CA ASN A 126 15.58 20.21 -7.06
C ASN A 126 14.05 20.13 -7.12
N GLN A 127 13.48 20.11 -8.32
CA GLN A 127 12.05 19.87 -8.53
C GLN A 127 11.66 18.48 -8.01
N LEU A 128 12.47 17.45 -8.28
CA LEU A 128 12.21 16.11 -7.76
C LEU A 128 12.27 16.07 -6.23
N GLU A 129 13.23 16.75 -5.61
CA GLU A 129 13.31 16.84 -4.15
C GLU A 129 12.06 17.54 -3.57
N GLN A 130 11.58 18.61 -4.20
CA GLN A 130 10.35 19.30 -3.78
C GLN A 130 9.14 18.36 -3.81
N VAL A 131 8.94 17.65 -4.92
CA VAL A 131 7.85 16.65 -5.05
C VAL A 131 7.96 15.59 -3.96
N VAL A 132 9.16 15.06 -3.69
CA VAL A 132 9.39 14.06 -2.63
C VAL A 132 9.07 14.64 -1.24
N ASN A 133 9.45 15.88 -0.96
CA ASN A 133 9.15 16.52 0.32
C ASN A 133 7.64 16.73 0.52
N GLU A 134 6.91 17.13 -0.53
CA GLU A 134 5.46 17.27 -0.47
C GLU A 134 4.73 15.92 -0.37
N ALA A 135 5.26 14.87 -1.02
CA ALA A 135 4.78 13.50 -0.87
C ALA A 135 4.93 13.00 0.57
N ILE A 136 6.08 13.25 1.21
CA ILE A 136 6.32 12.93 2.63
C ILE A 136 5.29 13.66 3.52
N LYS A 137 5.12 14.97 3.34
CA LYS A 137 4.16 15.77 4.12
C LYS A 137 2.72 15.32 3.92
N SER A 138 2.40 14.86 2.72
CA SER A 138 1.07 14.41 2.34
C SER A 138 0.67 13.06 2.93
N GLY A 139 1.64 12.28 3.43
CA GLY A 139 1.41 10.99 4.04
C GLY A 139 0.97 9.89 3.06
N ILE A 140 1.46 9.93 1.81
CA ILE A 140 1.20 8.84 0.87
C ILE A 140 1.94 7.57 1.30
N ARG A 141 1.37 6.39 1.07
CA ARG A 141 2.03 5.12 1.39
C ARG A 141 3.11 4.79 0.38
N PHE A 142 4.37 4.96 0.77
CA PHE A 142 5.51 4.76 -0.13
C PHE A 142 5.61 3.31 -0.62
N ASN A 143 5.24 2.38 0.24
CA ASN A 143 5.41 0.95 -0.03
C ASN A 143 4.15 0.32 -0.63
N PHE A 144 3.13 1.12 -0.98
CA PHE A 144 1.96 0.59 -1.66
C PHE A 144 2.32 0.11 -3.07
N PRO A 145 2.07 -1.17 -3.42
CA PRO A 145 2.45 -1.71 -4.70
C PRO A 145 1.48 -1.24 -5.79
N HIS A 146 1.99 -0.49 -6.76
CA HIS A 146 1.28 -0.22 -8.00
C HIS A 146 1.50 -1.37 -8.98
N GLN A 147 0.43 -1.86 -9.60
CA GLN A 147 0.50 -2.93 -10.59
C GLN A 147 0.96 -2.37 -11.94
N GLY A 148 1.96 -2.99 -12.55
CA GLY A 148 2.45 -2.58 -13.86
C GLY A 148 3.96 -2.70 -14.00
N LYS A 149 4.43 -2.28 -15.18
CA LYS A 149 5.84 -2.35 -15.60
C LYS A 149 6.41 -0.95 -15.62
N LEU A 150 7.35 -0.66 -14.72
CA LEU A 150 7.93 0.67 -14.61
C LEU A 150 8.97 0.92 -15.73
N TYR A 151 9.79 -0.07 -16.05
CA TYR A 151 10.79 -0.05 -17.11
C TYR A 151 10.42 -0.94 -18.31
N GLY A 152 9.16 -1.39 -18.39
CA GLY A 152 8.67 -2.23 -19.49
C GLY A 152 9.15 -3.68 -19.46
N LYS A 153 9.84 -4.12 -18.40
CA LYS A 153 10.37 -5.48 -18.27
C LYS A 153 9.30 -6.49 -17.89
N MET A 154 9.42 -7.73 -18.37
CA MET A 154 8.35 -8.74 -18.24
C MET A 154 8.15 -9.26 -16.80
N TYR A 155 9.16 -9.16 -15.93
CA TYR A 155 9.13 -9.60 -14.52
C TYR A 155 8.81 -8.48 -13.52
N GLU A 156 8.61 -7.25 -14.02
CA GLU A 156 8.04 -6.17 -13.23
C GLU A 156 6.52 -6.32 -13.29
N ASP A 157 5.96 -6.92 -12.26
CA ASP A 157 4.51 -6.94 -12.05
C ASP A 157 4.06 -5.77 -11.17
N LYS A 158 4.99 -5.20 -10.40
CA LYS A 158 4.72 -4.08 -9.51
C LYS A 158 5.92 -3.17 -9.30
N TYR A 159 5.62 -1.93 -8.95
CA TYR A 159 6.55 -0.91 -8.49
C TYR A 159 5.90 -0.08 -7.38
N ASN A 160 6.65 0.80 -6.75
CA ASN A 160 6.11 1.72 -5.76
C ASN A 160 6.66 3.15 -5.94
N PHE A 161 6.36 4.04 -4.99
CA PHE A 161 6.81 5.43 -5.06
C PHE A 161 8.34 5.56 -5.11
N MET A 162 9.06 4.76 -4.31
CA MET A 162 10.53 4.74 -4.31
C MET A 162 11.10 4.36 -5.67
N ASP A 163 10.53 3.32 -6.31
CA ASP A 163 10.97 2.87 -7.62
C ASP A 163 10.76 3.98 -8.69
N CYS A 164 9.65 4.70 -8.64
CA CYS A 164 9.39 5.85 -9.53
C CYS A 164 10.39 6.98 -9.33
N VAL A 165 10.72 7.32 -8.08
CA VAL A 165 11.73 8.34 -7.77
C VAL A 165 13.10 7.91 -8.29
N MET A 166 13.52 6.67 -8.05
CA MET A 166 14.79 6.15 -8.58
C MET A 166 14.83 6.13 -10.11
N LYS A 167 13.73 5.75 -10.78
CA LYS A 167 13.62 5.86 -12.23
C LYS A 167 13.81 7.30 -12.70
N ARG A 168 13.15 8.26 -12.05
CA ARG A 168 13.26 9.66 -12.43
C ARG A 168 14.68 10.21 -12.23
N ILE A 169 15.31 9.86 -11.10
CA ILE A 169 16.71 10.20 -10.82
C ILE A 169 17.62 9.73 -11.98
N LYS A 170 17.40 8.51 -12.47
CA LYS A 170 18.14 7.96 -13.62
C LYS A 170 17.86 8.73 -14.91
N GLU A 171 16.62 9.09 -15.18
CA GLU A 171 16.20 9.78 -16.42
C GLU A 171 16.63 11.24 -16.52
N ILE A 172 16.71 11.97 -15.40
CA ILE A 172 17.15 13.38 -15.38
C ILE A 172 18.63 13.50 -15.82
N SER A 173 19.41 12.41 -15.73
CA SER A 173 20.75 12.21 -16.34
C SER A 173 21.75 13.36 -16.23
N GLU A 174 22.22 13.61 -15.00
CA GLU A 174 23.55 14.11 -14.65
C GLU A 174 23.86 13.67 -13.21
N LEU A 175 23.78 12.35 -12.94
CA LEU A 175 23.88 11.81 -11.59
C LEU A 175 25.20 12.19 -10.93
N GLU A 176 26.30 12.17 -11.68
CA GLU A 176 27.64 12.59 -11.24
C GLU A 176 27.65 14.04 -10.71
N LYS A 177 26.93 14.95 -11.37
CA LYS A 177 26.86 16.37 -10.97
C LYS A 177 25.88 16.65 -9.84
N ASN A 178 24.90 15.77 -9.64
CA ASN A 178 23.83 15.93 -8.64
C ASN A 178 23.82 14.80 -7.61
N SER A 179 24.93 14.09 -7.45
CA SER A 179 25.02 12.85 -6.68
C SER A 179 24.63 13.05 -5.21
N LYS A 180 25.02 14.21 -4.64
CA LYS A 180 24.58 14.65 -3.31
C LYS A 180 23.07 14.77 -3.19
N VAL A 181 22.39 15.50 -4.08
CA VAL A 181 20.93 15.73 -4.00
C VAL A 181 20.18 14.42 -4.20
N ALA A 182 20.61 13.59 -5.15
CA ALA A 182 20.04 12.26 -5.37
C ALA A 182 20.20 11.34 -4.14
N SER A 183 21.39 11.36 -3.53
CA SER A 183 21.67 10.66 -2.25
C SER A 183 20.76 11.16 -1.13
N ASP A 184 20.59 12.48 -0.98
CA ASP A 184 19.74 13.10 0.03
C ASP A 184 18.26 12.70 -0.15
N ILE A 185 17.74 12.70 -1.39
CA ILE A 185 16.39 12.24 -1.72
C ILE A 185 16.18 10.78 -1.29
N ILE A 186 17.09 9.88 -1.71
CA ILE A 186 16.99 8.45 -1.42
C ILE A 186 17.10 8.19 0.09
N CYS A 187 18.09 8.77 0.76
CA CYS A 187 18.30 8.61 2.19
C CYS A 187 17.10 9.14 2.99
N LYS A 188 16.47 10.23 2.55
CA LYS A 188 15.26 10.78 3.18
C LYS A 188 14.10 9.79 3.10
N LEU A 189 13.84 9.19 1.94
CA LEU A 189 12.81 8.17 1.77
C LEU A 189 13.10 6.91 2.61
N VAL A 190 14.34 6.42 2.58
CA VAL A 190 14.77 5.25 3.38
C VAL A 190 14.65 5.51 4.88
N SER A 191 14.97 6.72 5.35
CA SER A 191 14.82 7.10 6.76
C SER A 191 13.36 7.06 7.25
N LYS A 192 12.40 7.09 6.31
CA LYS A 192 10.96 6.97 6.53
C LYS A 192 10.42 5.59 6.19
N GLY A 193 11.28 4.61 5.96
CA GLY A 193 10.89 3.21 5.74
C GLY A 193 10.49 2.86 4.31
N ALA A 194 10.83 3.69 3.33
CA ALA A 194 10.64 3.33 1.92
C ALA A 194 11.51 2.11 1.55
N VAL A 195 10.91 1.16 0.85
CA VAL A 195 11.60 0.03 0.22
C VAL A 195 11.45 0.13 -1.30
N TRP A 196 12.28 -0.56 -2.06
CA TRP A 196 12.17 -0.65 -3.52
C TRP A 196 11.84 -2.09 -3.93
N TYR A 197 11.09 -2.25 -5.02
CA TYR A 197 10.72 -3.58 -5.55
C TYR A 197 11.47 -3.94 -6.83
N VAL A 198 11.92 -2.94 -7.59
CA VAL A 198 12.47 -3.12 -8.92
C VAL A 198 14.00 -3.22 -8.85
N VAL A 199 14.56 -4.26 -9.48
CA VAL A 199 16.02 -4.51 -9.48
C VAL A 199 16.79 -3.43 -10.22
N ASP A 200 16.21 -2.88 -11.30
CA ASP A 200 16.85 -1.81 -12.08
C ASP A 200 17.06 -0.53 -11.25
N SER A 201 16.29 -0.35 -10.19
CA SER A 201 16.48 0.74 -9.21
C SER A 201 17.84 0.62 -8.49
N MET A 202 18.43 -0.58 -8.37
CA MET A 202 19.77 -0.78 -7.79
C MET A 202 20.89 -0.12 -8.63
N TYR A 203 20.66 0.13 -9.92
CA TYR A 203 21.65 0.84 -10.73
C TYR A 203 21.95 2.23 -10.15
N VAL A 204 20.91 2.94 -9.71
CA VAL A 204 21.06 4.28 -9.11
C VAL A 204 21.88 4.21 -7.84
N LEU A 205 21.64 3.22 -6.97
CA LEU A 205 22.39 3.02 -5.74
C LEU A 205 23.87 2.74 -6.03
N ASN A 206 24.16 1.79 -6.91
CA ASN A 206 25.53 1.45 -7.28
C ASN A 206 26.28 2.65 -7.88
N THR A 207 25.61 3.45 -8.71
CA THR A 207 26.22 4.67 -9.24
C THR A 207 26.47 5.70 -8.14
N LEU A 208 25.55 5.89 -7.19
CA LEU A 208 25.78 6.82 -6.08
C LEU A 208 26.89 6.38 -5.14
N GLU A 209 27.05 5.08 -4.89
CA GLU A 209 28.17 4.55 -4.12
C GLU A 209 29.54 4.85 -4.77
N LEU A 210 29.59 4.94 -6.10
CA LEU A 210 30.80 5.29 -6.84
C LEU A 210 31.02 6.81 -6.94
N GLU A 211 29.95 7.57 -7.19
CA GLU A 211 29.99 9.01 -7.51
C GLU A 211 29.86 9.93 -6.28
N PHE A 212 29.51 9.38 -5.11
CA PHE A 212 29.37 10.15 -3.87
C PHE A 212 29.82 9.34 -2.67
N GLU A 213 31.06 9.59 -2.24
CA GLU A 213 31.74 8.86 -1.15
C GLU A 213 30.92 8.81 0.16
N ASP A 214 30.16 9.87 0.47
CA ASP A 214 29.33 9.93 1.67
C ASP A 214 28.02 9.12 1.56
N HIS A 215 27.64 8.60 0.38
CA HIS A 215 26.36 7.94 0.15
C HIS A 215 26.17 6.73 1.08
N GLU A 216 27.17 5.86 1.18
CA GLU A 216 27.11 4.66 2.04
C GLU A 216 26.86 5.04 3.49
N THR A 217 27.60 6.04 4.00
CA THR A 217 27.44 6.56 5.37
C THR A 217 26.04 7.16 5.58
N ASN A 218 25.51 7.88 4.59
CA ASN A 218 24.17 8.47 4.67
C ASN A 218 23.07 7.40 4.65
N MET A 219 23.24 6.34 3.85
CA MET A 219 22.34 5.19 3.81
C MET A 219 22.32 4.44 5.15
N ILE A 220 23.48 4.21 5.77
CA ILE A 220 23.58 3.61 7.12
C ILE A 220 22.82 4.45 8.14
N LYS A 221 23.00 5.79 8.12
CA LYS A 221 22.27 6.72 9.00
C LYS A 221 20.76 6.69 8.75
N ALA A 222 20.34 6.63 7.49
CA ALA A 222 18.93 6.55 7.11
C ALA A 222 18.29 5.27 7.63
N HIS A 223 18.91 4.11 7.41
CA HIS A 223 18.44 2.84 7.95
C HIS A 223 18.41 2.83 9.49
N GLY A 224 19.45 3.36 10.14
CA GLY A 224 19.48 3.49 11.60
C GLY A 224 18.34 4.37 12.13
N SER A 225 18.04 5.47 11.44
CA SER A 225 16.93 6.36 11.78
C SER A 225 15.57 5.66 11.64
N CYS A 226 15.35 4.94 10.55
CA CYS A 226 14.14 4.15 10.33
C CYS A 226 14.00 3.05 11.41
N ALA A 227 15.07 2.31 11.71
CA ALA A 227 15.04 1.25 12.71
C ALA A 227 14.72 1.79 14.11
N ASN A 228 15.34 2.91 14.50
CA ASN A 228 15.07 3.58 15.77
C ASN A 228 13.61 4.07 15.87
N LEU A 229 13.08 4.65 14.79
CA LEU A 229 11.69 5.08 14.72
C LEU A 229 10.72 3.89 14.91
N THR A 230 10.96 2.80 14.20
CA THR A 230 10.18 1.55 14.34
C THR A 230 10.25 1.01 15.76
N LEU A 231 11.44 0.95 16.37
CA LEU A 231 11.59 0.46 17.75
C LEU A 231 10.77 1.28 18.75
N LYS A 232 10.88 2.60 18.70
CA LYS A 232 10.11 3.51 19.57
C LYS A 232 8.61 3.39 19.34
N PHE A 233 8.17 3.26 18.09
CA PHE A 233 6.75 3.08 17.81
C PHE A 233 6.25 1.73 18.35
N MET A 234 7.05 0.67 18.24
CA MET A 234 6.69 -0.64 18.78
C MET A 234 6.64 -0.66 20.33
N GLU A 235 7.39 0.21 21.01
CA GLU A 235 7.26 0.43 22.47
C GLU A 235 5.92 1.08 22.82
N VAL A 236 5.51 2.12 22.08
CA VAL A 236 4.19 2.76 22.23
C VAL A 236 3.07 1.74 22.06
N VAL A 237 3.10 1.00 20.94
CA VAL A 237 2.11 0.00 20.55
C VAL A 237 1.97 -1.09 21.62
N ARG A 238 3.09 -1.66 22.09
CA ARG A 238 3.07 -2.69 23.14
C ARG A 238 2.61 -2.14 24.49
N GLY A 239 2.91 -0.88 24.80
CA GLY A 239 2.46 -0.23 26.02
C GLY A 239 1.00 0.22 26.00
N ALA A 240 0.32 0.16 24.85
CA ALA A 240 -1.06 0.61 24.67
C ALA A 240 -2.09 -0.53 24.75
N THR A 241 -1.68 -1.75 25.10
CA THR A 241 -2.60 -2.89 25.21
C THR A 241 -2.25 -3.77 26.40
N ASN A 242 -3.23 -4.54 26.86
CA ASN A 242 -3.02 -5.67 27.78
C ASN A 242 -2.80 -7.01 27.04
N GLY A 243 -3.00 -7.04 25.71
CA GLY A 243 -2.95 -8.25 24.90
C GLY A 243 -1.65 -8.42 24.12
N LYS A 244 -1.57 -9.48 23.32
CA LYS A 244 -0.38 -9.80 22.54
C LYS A 244 -0.45 -9.19 21.15
N LEU A 245 0.50 -8.33 20.80
CA LEU A 245 0.76 -7.91 19.43
C LEU A 245 1.29 -9.09 18.60
N LYS A 246 0.55 -9.49 17.57
CA LYS A 246 0.85 -10.62 16.67
C LYS A 246 1.59 -10.20 15.41
N ASP A 247 1.16 -9.09 14.81
CA ASP A 247 1.76 -8.54 13.60
C ASP A 247 1.72 -7.02 13.65
N ALA A 248 2.70 -6.38 13.02
CA ALA A 248 2.78 -4.94 12.91
C ALA A 248 3.45 -4.57 11.59
N LYS A 249 2.81 -3.68 10.83
CA LYS A 249 3.36 -3.10 9.60
C LYS A 249 3.33 -1.59 9.74
N MET A 250 4.37 -0.93 9.25
CA MET A 250 4.51 0.51 9.28
C MET A 250 4.95 0.98 7.90
N ASP A 251 4.26 1.97 7.36
CA ASP A 251 4.71 2.79 6.24
C ASP A 251 5.15 4.16 6.79
N ASN A 252 5.51 5.10 5.93
CA ASN A 252 6.00 6.42 6.32
C ASN A 252 5.08 7.20 7.29
N SER A 253 3.76 7.03 7.17
CA SER A 253 2.75 7.76 7.95
C SER A 253 1.50 6.95 8.32
N THR A 254 1.48 5.65 8.02
CA THR A 254 0.34 4.76 8.32
C THR A 254 0.81 3.45 8.90
N PHE A 255 -0.01 2.81 9.72
CA PHE A 255 0.32 1.49 10.29
C PHE A 255 -0.84 0.49 10.26
N TYR A 256 -0.46 -0.80 10.36
CA TYR A 256 -1.36 -1.91 10.63
C TYR A 256 -0.87 -2.63 11.87
N LEU A 257 -1.79 -2.91 12.80
CA LEU A 257 -1.50 -3.60 14.05
C LEU A 257 -2.50 -4.73 14.24
N GLU A 258 -2.01 -5.95 14.45
CA GLU A 258 -2.82 -7.12 14.76
C GLU A 258 -2.55 -7.60 16.18
N TYR A 259 -3.61 -7.75 16.98
CA TYR A 259 -3.56 -8.18 18.36
C TYR A 259 -4.33 -9.50 18.59
N SER A 260 -4.16 -10.11 19.76
CA SER A 260 -4.97 -11.26 20.19
C SER A 260 -6.43 -10.88 20.40
N GLU A 261 -7.33 -11.87 20.28
CA GLU A 261 -8.79 -11.65 20.25
C GLU A 261 -9.36 -11.05 21.54
N ASP A 262 -8.67 -11.26 22.66
CA ASP A 262 -8.98 -10.79 24.01
C ASP A 262 -8.33 -9.44 24.36
N SER A 263 -7.70 -8.77 23.39
CA SER A 263 -6.95 -7.54 23.65
C SER A 263 -7.88 -6.34 23.86
N ILE A 264 -7.59 -5.56 24.89
CA ILE A 264 -8.07 -4.18 25.06
C ILE A 264 -6.95 -3.25 24.63
N ILE A 265 -7.27 -2.26 23.80
CA ILE A 265 -6.29 -1.38 23.16
C ILE A 265 -6.67 0.08 23.38
N ASP A 266 -5.72 0.86 23.89
CA ASP A 266 -5.77 2.31 23.95
C ASP A 266 -5.30 2.91 22.61
N VAL A 267 -6.25 3.12 21.70
CA VAL A 267 -6.00 3.71 20.38
C VAL A 267 -5.49 5.16 20.50
N ALA A 268 -5.94 5.92 21.50
CA ALA A 268 -5.49 7.29 21.70
C ALA A 268 -3.98 7.33 21.98
N LYS A 269 -3.50 6.47 22.88
CA LYS A 269 -2.06 6.33 23.16
C LYS A 269 -1.24 5.94 21.93
N ILE A 270 -1.76 5.07 21.06
CA ILE A 270 -1.08 4.70 19.80
C ILE A 270 -0.98 5.90 18.86
N THR A 271 -2.10 6.57 18.59
CA THR A 271 -2.16 7.70 17.64
C THR A 271 -1.38 8.91 18.12
N ASP A 272 -1.43 9.23 19.42
CA ASP A 272 -0.64 10.32 20.02
C ASP A 272 0.84 9.96 20.08
N GLY A 273 1.18 8.70 20.36
CA GLY A 273 2.55 8.22 20.29
C GLY A 273 3.13 8.31 18.87
N ALA A 274 2.37 7.90 17.84
CA ALA A 274 2.75 8.05 16.43
C ALA A 274 2.98 9.52 16.06
N ARG A 275 2.11 10.42 16.53
CA ARG A 275 2.27 11.88 16.33
C ARG A 275 3.55 12.41 16.98
N SER A 276 3.83 12.00 18.23
CA SER A 276 5.02 12.42 18.96
C SER A 276 6.33 11.98 18.30
N LEU A 277 6.29 10.86 17.57
CA LEU A 277 7.41 10.31 16.80
C LEU A 277 7.52 10.93 15.40
N GLY A 278 6.59 11.79 15.00
CA GLY A 278 6.58 12.44 13.70
C GLY A 278 6.20 11.52 12.54
N LEU A 279 5.45 10.44 12.81
CA LEU A 279 4.82 9.59 11.78
C LEU A 279 3.58 10.28 11.20
N THR A 280 2.80 10.95 12.05
CA THR A 280 1.59 11.68 11.69
C THR A 280 1.76 13.18 11.99
N GLN A 281 2.60 13.89 11.21
CA GLN A 281 2.84 15.34 11.38
C GLN A 281 1.83 16.22 10.62
N GLY A 282 1.23 17.22 11.29
CA GLY A 282 0.46 18.29 10.65
C GLY A 282 -0.91 17.85 10.10
N LYS A 283 -1.38 18.54 9.05
CA LYS A 283 -2.55 18.15 8.23
C LYS A 283 -2.21 16.95 7.34
N ILE A 284 -1.85 15.81 7.92
CA ILE A 284 -1.94 14.56 7.15
C ILE A 284 -3.43 14.25 7.08
N GLU A 285 -4.05 14.71 6.00
CA GLU A 285 -5.50 14.65 5.80
C GLU A 285 -6.02 13.20 5.70
N TYR A 286 -5.14 12.21 5.42
CA TYR A 286 -5.58 10.87 4.99
C TYR A 286 -4.71 9.71 5.48
N GLY A 287 -4.17 9.75 6.71
CA GLY A 287 -3.49 8.59 7.29
C GLY A 287 -4.50 7.51 7.67
N ARG A 288 -4.54 6.38 6.94
CA ARG A 288 -5.39 5.22 7.27
C ARG A 288 -4.61 4.24 8.12
N ASP A 289 -4.87 4.29 9.40
CA ASP A 289 -4.36 3.34 10.37
C ASP A 289 -5.35 2.20 10.56
N ILE A 290 -4.85 0.98 10.61
CA ILE A 290 -5.65 -0.22 10.74
C ILE A 290 -5.31 -0.93 12.05
N VAL A 291 -6.34 -1.23 12.84
CA VAL A 291 -6.21 -2.05 14.05
C VAL A 291 -7.06 -3.29 13.90
N LYS A 292 -6.48 -4.45 14.18
CA LYS A 292 -7.15 -5.75 14.12
C LYS A 292 -7.07 -6.45 15.47
N ILE A 293 -8.21 -6.93 15.94
CA ILE A 293 -8.36 -7.70 17.19
C ILE A 293 -9.06 -9.01 16.82
N GLY A 294 -8.32 -10.12 16.90
CA GLY A 294 -8.85 -11.41 16.45
C GLY A 294 -9.23 -11.38 14.96
N LYS A 295 -10.53 -11.48 14.67
CA LYS A 295 -11.08 -11.38 13.30
C LYS A 295 -11.64 -10.01 12.95
N SER A 296 -11.81 -9.13 13.93
CA SER A 296 -12.37 -7.79 13.73
C SER A 296 -11.26 -6.83 13.33
N GLU A 297 -11.49 -6.06 12.27
CA GLU A 297 -10.55 -5.09 11.73
C GLU A 297 -11.25 -3.74 11.55
N VAL A 298 -10.62 -2.67 12.01
CA VAL A 298 -11.15 -1.32 12.00
C VAL A 298 -10.18 -0.34 11.35
N GLU A 299 -10.75 0.58 10.59
CA GLU A 299 -10.05 1.72 9.99
C GLU A 299 -10.21 2.96 10.87
N ILE A 300 -9.09 3.64 11.06
CA ILE A 300 -8.98 4.86 11.84
C ILE A 300 -8.25 5.90 11.01
N ILE A 301 -8.88 7.03 10.78
CA ILE A 301 -8.25 8.20 10.16
C ILE A 301 -8.03 9.23 11.25
N THR A 302 -6.81 9.75 11.37
CA THR A 302 -6.52 10.82 12.35
C THR A 302 -6.31 12.14 11.63
N GLU A 303 -7.19 13.11 11.86
CA GLU A 303 -7.13 14.44 11.26
C GLU A 303 -7.20 15.52 12.35
N ASN A 304 -6.25 16.47 12.36
CA ASN A 304 -6.21 17.58 13.33
C ASN A 304 -6.33 17.14 14.80
N GLY A 305 -5.83 15.94 15.14
CA GLY A 305 -5.91 15.37 16.48
C GLY A 305 -7.17 14.56 16.78
N ILE A 306 -8.15 14.57 15.88
CA ILE A 306 -9.41 13.83 16.00
C ILE A 306 -9.24 12.45 15.36
N ARG A 307 -9.67 11.40 16.07
CA ARG A 307 -9.73 10.03 15.57
C ARG A 307 -11.10 9.77 14.95
N HIS A 308 -11.11 9.42 13.68
CA HIS A 308 -12.30 9.08 12.92
C HIS A 308 -12.33 7.57 12.72
N TYR A 309 -13.28 6.87 13.34
CA TYR A 309 -13.54 5.46 13.07
C TYR A 309 -14.46 5.37 11.85
N THR A 310 -13.91 4.97 10.71
CA THR A 310 -14.52 5.22 9.40
C THR A 310 -14.94 3.95 8.67
N ASN A 311 -14.33 2.80 8.98
CA ASN A 311 -14.67 1.53 8.34
C ASN A 311 -14.41 0.31 9.23
N LEU A 312 -15.04 -0.81 8.86
CA LEU A 312 -14.85 -2.13 9.47
C LEU A 312 -14.86 -3.20 8.38
N ALA A 313 -13.99 -4.21 8.50
CA ALA A 313 -14.02 -5.35 7.59
C ALA A 313 -15.34 -6.14 7.71
N ASP A 314 -15.77 -6.80 6.62
CA ASP A 314 -16.99 -7.61 6.59
C ASP A 314 -16.91 -8.72 7.65
N ASN A 315 -17.85 -8.74 8.59
CA ASN A 315 -17.89 -9.59 9.80
C ASN A 315 -17.08 -9.11 11.02
N SER A 316 -16.60 -7.88 11.02
CA SER A 316 -16.01 -7.29 12.23
C SER A 316 -17.09 -6.84 13.20
N ASN A 317 -16.85 -7.03 14.49
CA ASN A 317 -17.60 -6.39 15.57
C ASN A 317 -16.58 -5.84 16.57
N ILE A 318 -16.67 -4.56 16.89
CA ILE A 318 -15.80 -3.91 17.86
C ILE A 318 -16.63 -3.16 18.89
N VAL A 319 -16.12 -3.09 20.10
CA VAL A 319 -16.68 -2.29 21.19
C VAL A 319 -15.71 -1.16 21.47
N LEU A 320 -16.20 0.07 21.40
CA LEU A 320 -15.49 1.27 21.85
C LEU A 320 -15.98 1.64 23.24
N THR A 321 -15.07 1.75 24.20
CA THR A 321 -15.38 2.18 25.57
C THR A 321 -14.94 3.62 25.76
N PHE A 322 -15.88 4.48 26.15
CA PHE A 322 -15.64 5.89 26.46
C PHE A 322 -15.80 6.12 27.95
N SER A 323 -14.71 6.45 28.64
CA SER A 323 -14.74 6.85 30.04
C SER A 323 -15.11 8.33 30.14
N THR A 324 -16.18 8.66 30.86
CA THR A 324 -16.66 10.04 31.07
C THR A 324 -16.84 10.34 32.56
N SER A 325 -17.01 11.62 32.90
CA SER A 325 -17.39 12.04 34.26
C SER A 325 -18.70 11.42 34.75
N LEU A 326 -19.57 10.99 33.83
CA LEU A 326 -20.86 10.36 34.12
C LEU A 326 -20.79 8.82 34.10
N GLY A 327 -19.60 8.23 33.97
CA GLY A 327 -19.35 6.79 33.90
C GLY A 327 -18.88 6.32 32.52
N GLU A 328 -18.77 5.01 32.36
CA GLU A 328 -18.32 4.39 31.11
C GLU A 328 -19.49 4.14 30.16
N LEU A 329 -19.23 4.36 28.86
CA LEU A 329 -20.15 4.08 27.77
C LEU A 329 -19.51 3.09 26.80
N GLU A 330 -20.18 1.96 26.57
CA GLU A 330 -19.81 1.03 25.50
C GLU A 330 -20.64 1.29 24.24
N VAL A 331 -19.96 1.45 23.12
CA VAL A 331 -20.54 1.62 21.79
C VAL A 331 -20.11 0.47 20.90
N ASN A 332 -21.06 -0.32 20.45
CA ASN A 332 -20.85 -1.43 19.55
C ASN A 332 -20.91 -0.94 18.11
N LEU A 333 -19.92 -1.33 17.31
CA LEU A 333 -19.84 -1.05 15.88
C LEU A 333 -19.75 -2.36 15.10
N TYR A 334 -20.67 -2.55 14.17
CA TYR A 334 -20.68 -3.72 13.29
C TYR A 334 -21.28 -3.36 11.93
N PRO A 335 -20.83 -4.00 10.84
CA PRO A 335 -21.33 -3.73 9.52
C PRO A 335 -22.73 -4.34 9.29
N ASP A 336 -23.56 -3.61 8.57
CA ASP A 336 -24.83 -4.09 8.02
C ASP A 336 -24.66 -4.49 6.55
N LYS A 337 -25.63 -5.24 6.02
CA LYS A 337 -25.67 -5.71 4.63
C LYS A 337 -25.81 -4.57 3.59
N GLN A 338 -26.09 -3.34 4.01
CA GLN A 338 -26.36 -2.18 3.14
C GLN A 338 -25.22 -1.14 3.10
N ASP A 339 -23.95 -1.57 3.17
CA ASP A 339 -22.76 -0.69 3.20
C ASP A 339 -22.78 0.36 4.34
N LYS A 340 -23.44 0.03 5.44
CA LYS A 340 -23.54 0.83 6.66
C LYS A 340 -22.79 0.17 7.80
N ILE A 341 -22.34 0.96 8.76
CA ILE A 341 -21.88 0.51 10.07
C ILE A 341 -22.93 0.96 11.08
N ILE A 342 -23.49 -0.01 11.79
CA ILE A 342 -24.47 0.22 12.84
C ILE A 342 -23.73 0.71 14.08
N VAL A 343 -24.33 1.69 14.75
CA VAL A 343 -23.85 2.26 16.01
C VAL A 343 -24.88 1.90 17.08
N GLU A 344 -24.53 0.96 17.95
CA GLU A 344 -25.43 0.42 18.96
C GLU A 344 -24.91 0.63 20.38
N VAL A 345 -25.81 1.06 21.25
CA VAL A 345 -25.56 1.22 22.70
C VAL A 345 -26.69 0.58 23.47
N SER A 346 -26.42 0.11 24.69
CA SER A 346 -27.46 -0.34 25.60
C SER A 346 -28.38 0.83 25.97
N ASN A 347 -29.69 0.59 26.13
CA ASN A 347 -30.66 1.59 26.60
C ASN A 347 -30.55 2.98 25.93
N LYS A 348 -30.43 3.03 24.59
CA LYS A 348 -30.20 4.25 23.79
C LYS A 348 -30.95 5.49 24.26
N LYS A 349 -32.23 5.39 24.64
CA LYS A 349 -33.04 6.53 25.11
C LYS A 349 -32.47 7.15 26.40
N GLU A 350 -32.07 6.33 27.36
CA GLU A 350 -31.49 6.78 28.63
C GLU A 350 -30.13 7.44 28.38
N ILE A 351 -29.29 6.83 27.54
CA ILE A 351 -27.97 7.37 27.18
C ILE A 351 -28.09 8.73 26.49
N LEU A 352 -29.00 8.85 25.52
CA LEU A 352 -29.21 10.11 24.81
C LEU A 352 -29.72 11.24 25.71
N GLU A 353 -30.50 10.92 26.75
CA GLU A 353 -30.96 11.90 27.73
C GLU A 353 -29.83 12.26 28.70
N LYS A 354 -29.11 11.25 29.22
CA LYS A 354 -27.99 11.42 30.15
C LYS A 354 -26.89 12.32 29.58
N PHE A 355 -26.55 12.18 28.30
CA PHE A 355 -25.48 12.93 27.64
C PHE A 355 -25.96 14.13 26.81
N LYS A 356 -27.25 14.48 26.84
CA LYS A 356 -27.84 15.53 25.99
C LYS A 356 -27.16 16.90 26.09
N ASN A 357 -26.67 17.24 27.28
CA ASN A 357 -26.00 18.52 27.58
C ASN A 357 -24.46 18.41 27.62
N CYS A 358 -23.91 17.20 27.46
CA CYS A 358 -22.47 16.90 27.52
C CYS A 358 -21.97 16.33 26.19
N LYS A 359 -22.56 16.76 25.07
CA LYS A 359 -22.31 16.15 23.75
C LYS A 359 -20.84 16.24 23.33
N GLU A 360 -20.18 17.35 23.65
CA GLU A 360 -18.78 17.61 23.30
C GLU A 360 -17.81 16.80 24.18
N GLU A 361 -18.22 16.42 25.39
CA GLU A 361 -17.42 15.61 26.32
C GLU A 361 -17.45 14.12 25.94
N LEU A 362 -18.49 13.67 25.24
CA LEU A 362 -18.65 12.26 24.90
C LEU A 362 -17.73 11.87 23.74
N GLY A 363 -16.63 11.19 24.07
CA GLY A 363 -15.64 10.77 23.09
C GLY A 363 -14.85 11.95 22.57
N GLU A 364 -14.29 12.75 23.47
CA GLU A 364 -13.42 13.89 23.13
C GLU A 364 -12.35 13.47 22.09
N ASN A 365 -12.22 14.26 21.03
CA ASN A 365 -11.35 13.99 19.88
C ASN A 365 -11.62 12.62 19.21
N CYS A 366 -12.87 12.16 19.22
CA CYS A 366 -13.32 10.93 18.56
C CYS A 366 -14.61 11.17 17.77
N SER A 367 -14.69 10.59 16.57
CA SER A 367 -15.91 10.58 15.77
C SER A 367 -16.08 9.24 15.05
N LEU A 368 -17.32 8.94 14.66
CA LEU A 368 -17.74 7.71 14.01
C LEU A 368 -18.35 8.07 12.64
N GLY A 369 -17.68 7.69 11.55
CA GLY A 369 -18.12 8.03 10.19
C GLY A 369 -18.30 9.53 9.93
N GLY A 370 -17.51 10.38 10.59
CA GLY A 370 -17.59 11.85 10.49
C GLY A 370 -18.60 12.51 11.44
N TYR A 371 -19.33 11.74 12.26
CA TYR A 371 -20.23 12.26 13.28
C TYR A 371 -19.60 12.16 14.66
N TRP A 372 -19.74 13.20 15.50
CA TRP A 372 -19.42 13.09 16.92
C TRP A 372 -20.17 11.92 17.56
N VAL A 373 -19.56 11.28 18.56
CA VAL A 373 -20.07 10.01 19.14
C VAL A 373 -21.54 10.10 19.54
N TYR A 374 -21.96 11.20 20.17
CA TYR A 374 -23.37 11.43 20.54
C TYR A 374 -24.31 11.40 19.33
N ASP A 375 -23.95 12.11 18.26
CA ASP A 375 -24.78 12.22 17.06
C ASP A 375 -24.82 10.91 16.28
N ALA A 376 -23.69 10.19 16.22
CA ALA A 376 -23.62 8.86 15.65
C ALA A 376 -24.53 7.86 16.39
N ILE A 377 -24.54 7.88 17.73
CA ILE A 377 -25.45 7.06 18.55
C ILE A 377 -26.90 7.44 18.27
N LYS A 378 -27.21 8.75 18.22
CA LYS A 378 -28.56 9.24 17.93
C LYS A 378 -29.05 8.76 16.58
N GLN A 379 -28.23 8.87 15.54
CA GLN A 379 -28.51 8.38 14.20
C GLN A 379 -28.61 6.84 14.15
N GLY A 380 -27.76 6.14 14.91
CA GLY A 380 -27.73 4.69 15.02
C GLY A 380 -26.94 3.98 13.92
N TYR A 381 -26.37 4.72 12.97
CA TYR A 381 -25.49 4.18 11.93
C TYR A 381 -24.68 5.30 11.26
N PHE A 382 -23.63 4.91 10.54
CA PHE A 382 -22.98 5.74 9.52
C PHE A 382 -22.69 4.90 8.27
N GLU A 383 -22.41 5.55 7.15
CA GLU A 383 -22.05 4.87 5.90
C GLU A 383 -20.55 4.58 5.86
N ARG A 384 -20.15 3.42 5.34
CA ARG A 384 -18.74 3.03 5.27
C ARG A 384 -17.93 4.00 4.40
N SER A 385 -16.71 4.34 4.84
CA SER A 385 -15.72 5.03 4.00
C SER A 385 -15.23 4.10 2.87
N GLY A 386 -16.02 4.08 1.80
CA GLY A 386 -15.72 3.48 0.50
C GLY A 386 -16.55 4.11 -0.62
N LYS A 387 -17.41 5.08 -0.27
CA LYS A 387 -18.28 5.85 -1.18
C LYS A 387 -18.62 7.28 -0.70
N LEU A 388 -17.88 7.87 0.23
CA LEU A 388 -18.17 9.22 0.78
C LEU A 388 -16.89 10.07 0.75
N CYS A 389 -16.84 11.27 0.16
CA CYS A 389 -17.90 12.17 -0.30
C CYS A 389 -17.52 12.78 -1.66
N GLN A 390 -18.39 12.64 -2.67
CA GLN A 390 -18.57 13.74 -3.61
C GLN A 390 -19.16 14.90 -2.81
N SER A 391 -18.33 15.83 -2.35
CA SER A 391 -18.80 17.19 -2.16
C SER A 391 -19.06 17.78 -3.55
N PHE A 392 -20.29 17.62 -4.03
CA PHE A 392 -20.84 18.56 -5.00
C PHE A 392 -22.19 19.02 -4.44
N GLU A 393 -22.25 20.31 -4.11
CA GLU A 393 -23.51 21.04 -4.13
C GLU A 393 -24.26 20.67 -5.42
N THR A 394 -25.31 19.88 -5.31
CA THR A 394 -26.16 19.64 -6.47
C THR A 394 -27.14 20.79 -6.56
N ILE A 395 -26.80 21.81 -7.35
CA ILE A 395 -27.80 22.75 -7.86
C ILE A 395 -28.66 21.97 -8.85
N SER A 396 -29.83 21.52 -8.40
CA SER A 396 -30.82 20.96 -9.32
C SER A 396 -31.56 22.09 -10.05
N LEU A 397 -31.65 22.01 -11.38
CA LEU A 397 -32.56 22.85 -12.14
C LEU A 397 -34.00 22.52 -11.70
N SER A 398 -34.74 23.56 -11.29
CA SER A 398 -36.14 23.39 -10.87
C SER A 398 -36.92 22.57 -11.89
N LYS A 399 -37.82 21.69 -11.42
CA LYS A 399 -38.67 20.80 -12.25
C LYS A 399 -39.31 21.51 -13.45
N LYS A 400 -39.54 22.83 -13.37
CA LYS A 400 -40.08 23.66 -14.46
C LYS A 400 -39.15 23.79 -15.68
N VAL A 401 -37.83 23.67 -15.53
CA VAL A 401 -36.88 23.77 -16.66
C VAL A 401 -36.71 22.42 -17.37
N SER A 402 -36.77 21.30 -16.62
CA SER A 402 -36.66 19.94 -17.18
C SER A 402 -37.81 19.60 -18.13
N GLU A 403 -39.02 20.05 -17.83
CA GLU A 403 -40.19 19.84 -18.70
C GLU A 403 -40.16 20.74 -19.94
N GLY A 404 -39.70 21.99 -19.82
CA GLY A 404 -39.52 22.90 -20.96
C GLY A 404 -38.46 22.41 -21.96
N VAL A 405 -37.34 21.89 -21.45
CA VAL A 405 -36.30 21.29 -22.31
C VAL A 405 -36.81 20.02 -22.97
N LYS A 406 -37.45 19.10 -22.22
CA LYS A 406 -38.01 17.86 -22.81
C LYS A 406 -39.09 18.12 -23.86
N ALA A 407 -39.86 19.20 -23.74
CA ALA A 407 -40.81 19.62 -24.77
C ALA A 407 -40.08 20.15 -26.03
N ALA A 408 -39.02 20.93 -25.85
CA ALA A 408 -38.24 21.51 -26.96
C ALA A 408 -37.44 20.47 -27.76
N VAL A 409 -36.98 19.38 -27.14
CA VAL A 409 -36.18 18.34 -27.84
C VAL A 409 -37.03 17.20 -28.42
N LYS A 410 -38.34 17.15 -28.15
CA LYS A 410 -39.23 16.03 -28.54
C LYS A 410 -39.45 15.90 -30.06
N GLY A 411 -38.97 16.86 -30.85
CA GLY A 411 -39.06 16.88 -32.31
C GLY A 411 -37.73 16.77 -33.07
N LEU A 412 -36.58 16.75 -32.39
CA LEU A 412 -35.27 16.70 -33.07
C LEU A 412 -34.85 15.24 -33.30
N LYS A 413 -34.67 14.86 -34.58
CA LYS A 413 -34.10 13.56 -34.95
C LYS A 413 -32.57 13.66 -34.98
N CYS A 414 -31.90 12.58 -34.60
CA CYS A 414 -30.45 12.50 -34.56
C CYS A 414 -29.86 12.71 -35.97
N GLY A 415 -29.34 13.91 -36.23
CA GLY A 415 -28.86 14.36 -37.54
C GLY A 415 -28.70 15.89 -37.65
N ASP A 416 -29.42 16.67 -36.84
CA ASP A 416 -29.43 18.14 -36.95
C ASP A 416 -28.35 18.88 -36.13
N ILE A 417 -27.16 18.27 -35.94
CA ILE A 417 -26.03 18.99 -35.34
C ILE A 417 -25.20 19.62 -36.47
N VAL A 418 -25.55 20.87 -36.79
CA VAL A 418 -24.79 21.73 -37.70
C VAL A 418 -23.40 22.02 -37.10
N ARG A 419 -22.37 21.80 -37.92
CA ARG A 419 -20.99 22.28 -37.72
C ARG A 419 -21.00 23.76 -37.37
N VAL A 420 -20.62 24.11 -36.15
CA VAL A 420 -20.28 25.50 -35.81
C VAL A 420 -18.81 25.71 -36.19
N ARG A 421 -18.60 26.42 -37.30
CA ARG A 421 -17.32 27.04 -37.66
C ARG A 421 -16.97 28.07 -36.59
N SER A 422 -15.75 27.95 -36.05
CA SER A 422 -15.08 29.03 -35.34
C SER A 422 -14.73 30.11 -36.36
N ASP A 423 -15.38 31.26 -36.30
CA ASP A 423 -14.84 32.50 -36.85
C ASP A 423 -15.52 33.74 -36.25
N VAL A 424 -14.66 34.62 -35.74
CA VAL A 424 -14.80 36.07 -35.59
C VAL A 424 -15.68 36.58 -34.42
N MET A 425 -15.00 36.89 -33.31
CA MET A 425 -15.07 38.22 -32.72
C MET A 425 -13.65 38.70 -32.34
N LYS A 426 -13.05 39.46 -33.25
CA LYS A 426 -12.16 40.57 -32.93
C LYS A 426 -12.62 41.76 -33.77
N SER A 427 -12.69 42.90 -33.09
CA SER A 427 -12.78 44.26 -33.62
C SER A 427 -11.90 44.50 -34.84
#